data_AF-A0A0N4YBZ3-F1
#
_entry.id   AF-A0A0N4YBZ3-F1
#
_cell.length_a   1.000
_cell.length_b   1.000
_cell.length_c   1.000
_cell.angle_alpha   90.00
_cell.angle_beta   90.00
_cell.angle_gamma   90.00
#
_symmetry.space_group_name_H-M   'P 1'
#
loop_
_entity.id
_entity.type
_entity.pdbx_description
1 polymer ?
#
loop_
_entity_poly.entity_id
_entity_poly.type
_entity_poly.pdbx_seq_one_letter_code
_entity_poly.pdbx_strand_id
1 'polypeptide(L)'
;MGWFIVAVFLVDDVAGGGIVAIPTAMVQTEFYLGVAMLLLALAVTAYTAHVLGLSWNILLDTWPEYRVHCRSPYPEVAFRAMGDKARKLVSINNGITQFGISVVYLLLSSKNIHDTIKTIWIQETCNILITIHCILTLIIVINPLNQDLEELFHCPHHFCWQRVAVRTGCMICVVFVGESIPNFGPLLDLVGGSAQTLSSVILPALFYLFLVSGQSMKEKLGRHPSSSPSLSE
;
A
#
# COMPACT_ATOMS: atom_id res chain seq x y z
N MET A 1 -8.23 4.47 -17.61
CA MET A 1 -7.60 5.59 -16.86
C MET A 1 -6.45 6.12 -17.69
N GLY A 2 -6.37 7.43 -17.93
CA GLY A 2 -5.21 8.03 -18.61
C GLY A 2 -4.00 8.12 -17.67
N TRP A 3 -2.79 8.05 -18.21
CA TRP A 3 -1.52 8.13 -17.46
C TRP A 3 -1.42 9.35 -16.53
N PHE A 4 -1.98 10.49 -16.94
CA PHE A 4 -2.01 11.72 -16.15
C PHE A 4 -2.81 11.57 -14.84
N ILE A 5 -4.00 10.97 -14.90
CA ILE A 5 -4.86 10.77 -13.72
C ILE A 5 -4.16 9.83 -12.73
N VAL A 6 -3.51 8.78 -13.23
CA VAL A 6 -2.73 7.84 -12.41
C VAL A 6 -1.54 8.55 -11.75
N ALA A 7 -0.84 9.42 -12.47
CA ALA A 7 0.26 10.20 -11.92
C ALA A 7 -0.21 11.15 -10.79
N VAL A 8 -1.36 11.81 -10.96
CA VAL A 8 -1.94 12.68 -9.92
C VAL A 8 -2.29 11.87 -8.66
N PHE A 9 -2.92 10.70 -8.80
CA PHE A 9 -3.23 9.84 -7.65
C PHE A 9 -1.97 9.30 -6.94
N LEU A 10 -0.92 8.98 -7.70
CA LEU A 10 0.36 8.56 -7.12
C LEU A 10 1.03 9.70 -6.34
N VAL A 11 1.00 10.92 -6.87
CA VAL A 11 1.55 12.09 -6.18
C VAL A 11 0.76 12.40 -4.91
N ASP A 12 -0.57 12.28 -4.94
CA ASP A 12 -1.44 12.46 -3.77
C ASP A 12 -1.10 11.49 -2.62
N ASP A 13 -0.96 10.19 -2.92
CA ASP A 13 -0.63 9.16 -1.92
C ASP A 13 0.76 9.40 -1.27
N VAL A 14 1.72 9.87 -2.07
CA VAL A 14 3.08 10.21 -1.58
C VAL A 14 3.11 11.55 -0.84
N ALA A 15 2.24 12.50 -1.20
CA ALA A 15 2.22 13.85 -0.66
C ALA A 15 1.64 13.96 0.76
N GLY A 16 0.90 12.96 1.23
CA GLY A 16 0.33 12.93 2.58
C GLY A 16 1.38 12.68 3.68
N GLY A 17 1.46 11.45 4.17
CA GLY A 17 2.28 11.12 5.37
C GLY A 17 3.78 11.30 5.21
N GLY A 18 4.33 11.10 4.00
CA GLY A 18 5.78 11.16 3.74
C GLY A 18 6.34 12.58 3.83
N ILE A 19 5.65 13.56 3.22
CA ILE A 19 6.12 14.96 3.20
C ILE A 19 6.19 15.57 4.60
N VAL A 20 5.25 15.21 5.47
CA VAL A 20 5.21 15.73 6.84
C VAL A 20 6.38 15.22 7.69
N ALA A 21 6.90 14.02 7.40
CA ALA A 21 8.00 13.40 8.15
C ALA A 21 9.41 13.81 7.65
N ILE A 22 9.54 14.23 6.39
CA ILE A 22 10.84 14.56 5.77
C ILE A 22 11.62 15.64 6.55
N PRO A 23 11.04 16.79 6.93
CA PRO A 23 11.78 17.84 7.64
C PRO A 23 12.32 17.34 8.99
N THR A 24 11.50 16.60 9.74
CA THR A 24 11.89 16.03 11.04
C THR A 24 13.01 15.02 10.87
N ALA A 25 12.92 14.14 9.86
CA ALA A 25 13.97 13.16 9.55
C ALA A 25 15.30 13.84 9.15
N MET A 26 15.26 14.91 8.35
CA MET A 26 16.48 15.63 7.94
C MET A 26 17.16 16.35 9.11
N VAL A 27 16.38 16.93 10.03
CA VAL A 27 16.95 17.59 11.22
C VAL A 27 17.61 16.57 12.16
N GLN A 28 17.05 15.35 12.27
CA GLN A 28 17.60 14.30 13.13
C GLN A 28 18.85 13.61 12.56
N THR A 29 18.98 13.55 11.23
CA THR A 29 20.00 12.74 10.55
C THR A 29 21.19 13.58 10.04
N GLU A 30 21.20 14.89 10.30
CA GLU A 30 22.08 15.89 9.67
C GLU A 30 21.83 16.06 8.15
N PHE A 31 22.09 17.26 7.61
CA PHE A 31 21.67 17.62 6.25
C PHE A 31 22.27 16.72 5.16
N TYR A 32 23.59 16.52 5.17
CA TYR A 32 24.28 15.77 4.11
C TYR A 32 23.93 14.28 4.12
N LEU A 33 23.87 13.68 5.32
CA LEU A 33 23.51 12.27 5.47
C LEU A 33 22.01 12.06 5.17
N GLY A 34 21.14 12.98 5.58
CA GLY A 34 19.72 12.97 5.23
C GLY A 34 19.48 13.03 3.73
N VAL A 35 20.19 13.91 3.00
CA VAL A 35 20.12 13.96 1.52
C VAL A 35 20.63 12.67 0.89
N ALA A 36 21.72 12.09 1.39
CA ALA A 36 22.23 10.81 0.89
C ALA A 36 21.23 9.66 1.10
N MET A 37 20.58 9.59 2.26
CA MET A 37 19.52 8.60 2.54
C MET A 37 18.29 8.79 1.66
N LEU A 38 17.90 10.04 1.37
CA LEU A 38 16.79 10.34 0.47
C LEU A 38 17.07 9.87 -0.96
N LEU A 39 18.30 10.10 -1.47
CA LEU A 39 18.71 9.62 -2.79
C LEU A 39 18.76 8.10 -2.86
N LEU A 40 19.22 7.43 -1.80
CA LEU A 40 19.20 5.97 -1.71
C LEU A 40 17.76 5.44 -1.71
N ALA A 41 16.87 6.03 -0.91
CA ALA A 41 15.47 5.66 -0.87
C ALA A 41 14.80 5.86 -2.24
N LEU A 42 15.10 6.94 -2.94
CA LEU A 42 14.64 7.19 -4.30
C LEU A 42 15.14 6.10 -5.27
N ALA A 43 16.42 5.73 -5.21
CA ALA A 43 16.96 4.69 -6.08
C ALA A 43 16.31 3.32 -5.83
N VAL A 44 16.12 2.94 -4.56
CA VAL A 44 15.47 1.67 -4.17
C VAL A 44 13.99 1.65 -4.57
N THR A 45 13.25 2.72 -4.32
CA THR A 45 11.83 2.82 -4.69
C THR A 45 11.62 2.88 -6.21
N ALA A 46 12.50 3.55 -6.95
CA ALA A 46 12.48 3.55 -8.41
C ALA A 46 12.80 2.16 -8.99
N TYR A 47 13.80 1.48 -8.44
CA TYR A 47 14.16 0.12 -8.86
C TYR A 47 13.01 -0.87 -8.64
N THR A 48 12.40 -0.83 -7.45
CA THR A 48 11.29 -1.74 -7.10
C THR A 48 10.04 -1.46 -7.93
N ALA A 49 9.72 -0.19 -8.22
CA ALA A 49 8.64 0.18 -9.14
C ALA A 49 8.89 -0.37 -10.55
N HIS A 50 10.12 -0.26 -11.05
CA HIS A 50 10.51 -0.82 -12.34
C HIS A 50 10.36 -2.34 -12.38
N VAL A 51 10.89 -3.04 -11.37
CA VAL A 51 10.80 -4.50 -11.23
C VAL A 51 9.34 -4.97 -11.16
N LEU A 52 8.50 -4.29 -10.38
CA LEU A 52 7.09 -4.61 -10.29
C LEU A 52 6.36 -4.41 -11.63
N GLY A 53 6.69 -3.36 -12.37
CA GLY A 53 6.18 -3.13 -13.72
C GLY A 53 6.57 -4.25 -14.69
N LEU A 54 7.83 -4.73 -14.62
CA LEU A 54 8.28 -5.87 -15.42
C LEU A 54 7.55 -7.17 -15.03
N SER A 55 7.40 -7.45 -13.74
CA SER A 55 6.62 -8.60 -13.26
C SER A 55 5.19 -8.56 -13.78
N TRP A 56 4.56 -7.39 -13.79
CA TRP A 56 3.21 -7.22 -14.33
C TRP A 56 3.16 -7.45 -15.84
N ASN A 57 4.12 -6.92 -16.60
CA ASN A 57 4.20 -7.15 -18.04
C ASN A 57 4.39 -8.63 -18.38
N ILE A 58 5.24 -9.35 -17.63
CA ILE A 58 5.40 -10.81 -17.75
C ILE A 58 4.04 -11.51 -17.58
N LEU A 59 3.22 -11.08 -16.60
CA LEU A 59 1.89 -11.65 -16.38
C LEU A 59 0.95 -11.39 -17.56
N LEU A 60 0.91 -10.15 -18.08
CA LEU A 60 0.09 -9.77 -19.23
C LEU A 60 0.44 -10.55 -20.50
N ASP A 61 1.73 -10.76 -20.73
CA ASP A 61 2.23 -11.51 -21.89
C ASP A 61 1.95 -13.00 -21.77
N THR A 62 2.07 -13.55 -20.55
CA THR A 62 1.95 -15.00 -20.31
C THR A 62 0.49 -15.46 -20.21
N TRP A 63 -0.38 -14.69 -19.55
CA TRP A 63 -1.77 -15.10 -19.28
C TRP A 63 -2.79 -14.07 -19.81
N PRO A 64 -3.68 -14.47 -20.73
CA PRO A 64 -4.64 -13.54 -21.33
C PRO A 64 -5.72 -13.04 -20.36
N GLU A 65 -5.98 -13.75 -19.27
CA GLU A 65 -6.94 -13.35 -18.22
C GLU A 65 -6.59 -12.02 -17.53
N TYR A 66 -5.31 -11.63 -17.49
CA TYR A 66 -4.89 -10.37 -16.87
C TYR A 66 -4.95 -9.17 -17.81
N ARG A 67 -5.29 -9.38 -19.10
CA ARG A 67 -5.46 -8.29 -20.08
C ARG A 67 -6.73 -7.47 -19.83
N VAL A 68 -7.63 -7.96 -18.99
CA VAL A 68 -8.81 -7.26 -18.50
C VAL A 68 -8.59 -6.76 -17.07
N HIS A 69 -9.44 -5.84 -16.60
CA HIS A 69 -9.28 -5.21 -15.29
C HIS A 69 -9.17 -6.24 -14.16
N CYS A 70 -8.03 -6.25 -13.47
CA CYS A 70 -7.77 -7.05 -12.27
C CYS A 70 -7.93 -6.16 -11.03
N ARG A 71 -8.71 -6.64 -10.05
CA ARG A 71 -8.99 -5.91 -8.80
C ARG A 71 -7.76 -5.79 -7.89
N SER A 72 -6.93 -6.84 -7.85
CA SER A 72 -5.82 -6.98 -6.90
C SER A 72 -4.56 -7.47 -7.62
N PRO A 73 -3.91 -6.61 -8.42
CA PRO A 73 -2.80 -7.01 -9.29
C PRO A 73 -1.58 -7.53 -8.51
N TYR A 74 -1.26 -6.92 -7.37
CA TYR A 74 -0.07 -7.27 -6.60
C TYR A 74 -0.15 -8.66 -5.93
N PRO A 75 -1.23 -9.02 -5.21
CA PRO A 75 -1.44 -10.40 -4.76
C PRO A 75 -1.44 -11.45 -5.89
N GLU A 76 -1.86 -11.05 -7.09
CA GLU A 76 -1.93 -11.94 -8.25
C GLU A 76 -0.55 -12.23 -8.87
N VAL A 77 0.33 -11.21 -8.91
CA VAL A 77 1.76 -11.40 -9.20
C VAL A 77 2.37 -12.40 -8.21
N ALA A 78 2.06 -12.28 -6.93
CA ALA A 78 2.54 -13.19 -5.88
C ALA A 78 2.00 -14.62 -6.06
N PHE A 79 0.72 -14.75 -6.41
CA PHE A 79 0.09 -16.04 -6.72
C PHE A 79 0.82 -16.76 -7.85
N ARG A 80 1.10 -16.06 -8.95
CA ARG A 80 1.78 -16.66 -10.11
C ARG A 80 3.27 -16.92 -9.86
N ALA A 81 3.91 -16.17 -8.96
CA ALA A 81 5.31 -16.36 -8.61
C ALA A 81 5.52 -17.53 -7.63
N MET A 82 4.69 -17.64 -6.58
CA MET A 82 4.96 -18.51 -5.42
C MET A 82 3.73 -19.25 -4.88
N GLY A 83 2.56 -19.12 -5.52
CA GLY A 83 1.33 -19.84 -5.18
C GLY A 83 0.44 -19.16 -4.13
N ASP A 84 -0.60 -19.87 -3.69
CA ASP A 84 -1.68 -19.34 -2.82
C ASP A 84 -1.20 -18.77 -1.49
N LYS A 85 -0.18 -19.39 -0.88
CA LYS A 85 0.37 -18.93 0.40
C LYS A 85 0.97 -17.53 0.26
N ALA A 86 1.66 -17.25 -0.84
CA ALA A 86 2.26 -15.94 -1.10
C ALA A 86 1.19 -14.89 -1.39
N ARG A 87 0.17 -15.22 -2.17
CA ARG A 87 -1.01 -14.36 -2.39
C ARG A 87 -1.63 -13.94 -1.07
N LYS A 88 -1.92 -14.90 -0.19
CA LYS A 88 -2.55 -14.62 1.11
C LYS A 88 -1.65 -13.77 2.01
N LEU A 89 -0.34 -14.05 2.03
CA LEU A 89 0.62 -13.25 2.79
C LEU A 89 0.65 -11.79 2.30
N VAL A 90 0.70 -11.58 0.99
CA VAL A 90 0.70 -10.23 0.38
C VAL A 90 -0.59 -9.49 0.70
N SER A 91 -1.75 -10.14 0.56
CA SER A 91 -3.04 -9.54 0.89
C SER A 91 -3.13 -9.15 2.37
N ILE A 92 -2.67 -10.02 3.28
CA ILE A 92 -2.64 -9.70 4.72
C ILE A 92 -1.70 -8.52 5.01
N ASN A 93 -0.50 -8.52 4.43
CA ASN A 93 0.46 -7.44 4.64
C ASN A 93 -0.08 -6.11 4.11
N ASN A 94 -0.69 -6.11 2.92
CA ASN A 94 -1.36 -4.93 2.36
C ASN A 94 -2.49 -4.42 3.26
N GLY A 95 -3.31 -5.32 3.80
CA GLY A 95 -4.37 -4.98 4.76
C GLY A 95 -3.83 -4.35 6.05
N ILE A 96 -2.75 -4.89 6.61
CA ILE A 96 -2.09 -4.31 7.80
C ILE A 96 -1.58 -2.89 7.50
N THR A 97 -0.92 -2.70 6.36
CA THR A 97 -0.41 -1.40 5.94
C THR A 97 -1.54 -0.39 5.75
N GLN A 98 -2.61 -0.75 5.04
CA GLN A 98 -3.76 0.15 4.83
C GLN A 98 -4.52 0.47 6.12
N PHE A 99 -4.61 -0.48 7.05
CA PHE A 99 -5.15 -0.25 8.39
C PHE A 99 -4.30 0.77 9.15
N GLY A 100 -2.97 0.59 9.18
CA GLY A 100 -2.07 1.54 9.84
C GLY A 100 -2.13 2.95 9.23
N ILE A 101 -2.14 3.05 7.90
CA ILE A 101 -2.28 4.33 7.19
C ILE A 101 -3.61 5.01 7.56
N SER A 102 -4.71 4.25 7.64
CA SER A 102 -6.02 4.79 8.04
C SER A 102 -5.99 5.37 9.45
N VAL A 103 -5.35 4.69 10.41
CA VAL A 103 -5.17 5.18 11.77
C VAL A 103 -4.34 6.48 11.78
N VAL A 104 -3.25 6.53 11.00
CA VAL A 104 -2.38 7.72 10.90
C VAL A 104 -3.15 8.93 10.35
N TYR A 105 -3.93 8.77 9.28
CA TYR A 105 -4.71 9.87 8.71
C TYR A 105 -5.80 10.37 9.68
N LEU A 106 -6.43 9.46 10.44
CA LEU A 106 -7.40 9.83 11.46
C LEU A 106 -6.75 10.66 12.58
N LEU A 107 -5.60 10.20 13.09
CA LEU A 107 -4.85 10.91 14.13
C LEU A 107 -4.34 12.27 13.66
N LEU A 108 -3.83 12.35 12.43
CA LEU A 108 -3.34 13.60 11.84
C LEU A 108 -4.48 14.61 11.68
N SER A 109 -5.67 14.15 11.27
CA SER A 109 -6.87 14.99 11.20
C SER A 109 -7.25 15.56 12.57
N SER A 110 -7.27 14.71 13.61
CA SER A 110 -7.57 15.12 14.98
C SER A 110 -6.59 16.19 15.48
N LYS A 111 -5.29 15.99 15.23
CA LYS A 111 -4.24 16.95 15.59
C LYS A 111 -4.41 18.29 14.87
N ASN A 112 -4.64 18.28 13.56
CA ASN A 112 -4.82 19.50 12.78
C ASN A 112 -6.04 20.31 13.27
N ILE A 113 -7.13 19.62 13.62
CA ILE A 113 -8.32 20.26 14.22
C ILE A 113 -7.96 20.92 15.56
N HIS A 114 -7.20 20.24 16.42
CA HIS A 114 -6.75 20.79 17.70
C HIS A 114 -5.88 22.04 17.52
N ASP A 115 -4.95 22.01 16.57
CA ASP A 115 -4.01 23.10 16.30
C ASP A 115 -4.71 24.31 15.64
N THR A 116 -5.77 24.07 14.84
CA THR A 116 -6.62 25.11 14.21
C THR A 116 -7.20 26.07 15.24
N ILE A 117 -7.62 25.57 16.40
CA ILE A 117 -8.28 26.38 17.45
C ILE A 117 -7.35 27.45 18.05
N LYS A 118 -6.02 27.30 17.89
CA LYS A 118 -5.00 28.13 18.57
C LYS A 118 -4.24 29.08 17.64
N THR A 119 -4.54 29.11 16.33
CA THR A 119 -3.64 29.70 15.33
C THR A 119 -4.19 30.93 14.60
N ILE A 120 -3.29 31.64 13.91
CA ILE A 120 -3.56 32.86 13.13
C ILE A 120 -4.23 32.48 11.79
N TRP A 121 -5.03 33.37 11.20
CA TRP A 121 -5.81 33.19 9.95
C TRP A 121 -5.15 32.36 8.82
N ILE A 122 -3.84 32.53 8.58
CA ILE A 122 -3.11 31.80 7.52
C ILE A 122 -2.89 30.33 7.92
N GLN A 123 -2.47 30.07 9.16
CA GLN A 123 -2.27 28.72 9.67
C GLN A 123 -3.60 27.98 9.85
N GLU A 124 -4.65 28.69 10.25
CA GLU A 124 -6.01 28.16 10.34
C GLU A 124 -6.49 27.63 8.98
N THR A 125 -6.32 28.42 7.91
CA THR A 125 -6.69 28.02 6.55
C THR A 125 -5.91 26.78 6.09
N CYS A 126 -4.60 26.73 6.34
CA CYS A 126 -3.78 25.57 6.03
C CYS A 126 -4.23 24.32 6.79
N ASN A 127 -4.49 24.43 8.09
CA ASN A 127 -4.90 23.29 8.91
C ASN A 127 -6.26 22.73 8.48
N ILE A 128 -7.22 23.59 8.12
CA ILE A 128 -8.52 23.16 7.59
C ILE A 128 -8.34 22.40 6.27
N LEU A 129 -7.51 22.91 5.35
CA LEU A 129 -7.26 22.26 4.07
C LEU A 129 -6.61 20.88 4.26
N ILE A 130 -5.59 20.77 5.13
CA ILE A 130 -4.93 19.49 5.44
C ILE A 130 -5.92 18.53 6.11
N THR A 131 -6.79 19.02 6.99
CA THR A 131 -7.84 18.21 7.63
C THR A 131 -8.82 17.66 6.60
N ILE A 132 -9.30 18.48 5.67
CA ILE A 132 -10.20 18.03 4.59
C ILE A 132 -9.51 16.97 3.72
N HIS A 133 -8.25 17.21 3.33
CA HIS A 133 -7.44 16.23 2.60
C HIS A 133 -7.35 14.91 3.36
N CYS A 134 -6.96 14.92 4.64
CA CYS A 134 -6.79 13.70 5.43
C CYS A 134 -8.10 12.91 5.60
N ILE A 135 -9.25 13.59 5.76
CA ILE A 135 -10.56 12.94 5.83
C ILE A 135 -10.92 12.29 4.50
N LEU A 136 -10.68 12.96 3.37
CA LEU A 136 -10.94 12.40 2.05
C LEU A 136 -10.03 11.19 1.77
N THR A 137 -8.74 11.30 2.10
CA THR A 137 -7.78 10.21 1.94
C THR A 137 -8.14 9.01 2.82
N LEU A 138 -8.61 9.23 4.05
CA LEU A 138 -9.13 8.16 4.90
C LEU A 138 -10.27 7.38 4.23
N ILE A 139 -11.22 8.07 3.59
CA ILE A 139 -12.34 7.44 2.87
C ILE A 139 -11.83 6.59 1.70
N ILE A 140 -10.83 7.08 0.97
CA ILE A 140 -10.25 6.37 -0.18
C ILE A 140 -9.46 5.14 0.29
N VAL A 141 -8.63 5.27 1.32
CA VAL A 141 -7.74 4.20 1.83
C VAL A 141 -8.53 3.11 2.55
N ILE A 142 -9.62 3.44 3.25
CA ILE A 142 -10.41 2.43 3.97
C ILE A 142 -11.21 1.54 3.01
N ASN A 143 -11.47 1.99 1.78
CA ASN A 143 -12.22 1.20 0.80
C ASN A 143 -11.51 -0.11 0.39
N PRO A 144 -10.25 -0.11 -0.11
CA PRO A 144 -9.53 -1.35 -0.38
C PRO A 144 -9.34 -2.20 0.88
N LEU A 145 -9.14 -1.59 2.05
CA LEU A 145 -9.05 -2.34 3.33
C LEU A 145 -10.34 -3.11 3.62
N ASN A 146 -11.49 -2.45 3.49
CA ASN A 146 -12.80 -3.08 3.65
C ASN A 146 -13.02 -4.18 2.62
N GLN A 147 -12.55 -3.98 1.40
CA GLN A 147 -12.63 -4.96 0.33
C GLN A 147 -11.79 -6.22 0.62
N ASP A 148 -10.58 -6.06 1.16
CA ASP A 148 -9.71 -7.16 1.58
C ASP A 148 -10.32 -7.90 2.78
N LEU A 149 -10.89 -7.18 3.76
CA LEU A 149 -11.59 -7.80 4.90
C LEU A 149 -12.86 -8.54 4.46
N GLU A 150 -13.64 -7.99 3.54
CA GLU A 150 -14.81 -8.67 2.97
C GLU A 150 -14.42 -9.97 2.26
N GLU A 151 -13.30 -9.99 1.52
CA GLU A 151 -12.77 -11.21 0.91
C GLU A 151 -12.34 -12.21 1.98
N LEU A 152 -11.65 -11.76 3.04
CA LEU A 152 -11.21 -12.60 4.15
C LEU A 152 -12.38 -13.23 4.92
N PHE A 153 -13.45 -12.48 5.14
CA PHE A 153 -14.67 -12.94 5.80
C PHE A 153 -15.66 -13.63 4.84
N HIS A 154 -15.27 -13.87 3.59
CA HIS A 154 -16.11 -14.46 2.53
C HIS A 154 -17.48 -13.78 2.40
N CYS A 155 -17.50 -12.45 2.49
CA CYS A 155 -18.71 -11.65 2.43
C CYS A 155 -19.29 -11.65 1.00
N PRO A 156 -20.60 -11.90 0.82
CA PRO A 156 -21.19 -11.89 -0.50
C PRO A 156 -21.18 -10.49 -1.14
N HIS A 157 -21.12 -10.44 -2.48
CA HIS A 157 -20.97 -9.20 -3.25
C HIS A 157 -22.23 -8.32 -3.30
N HIS A 158 -23.40 -8.84 -2.91
CA HIS A 158 -24.62 -8.03 -2.80
C HIS A 158 -24.65 -7.19 -1.52
N PHE A 159 -25.52 -6.19 -1.48
CA PHE A 159 -25.77 -5.42 -0.26
C PHE A 159 -26.37 -6.36 0.80
N CYS A 160 -25.59 -6.64 1.85
CA CYS A 160 -25.96 -7.54 2.93
C CYS A 160 -25.60 -6.91 4.28
N TRP A 161 -26.28 -7.33 5.34
CA TRP A 161 -25.99 -6.88 6.70
C TRP A 161 -24.54 -7.21 7.11
N GLN A 162 -23.97 -8.31 6.62
CA GLN A 162 -22.58 -8.71 6.86
C GLN A 162 -21.59 -7.66 6.33
N ARG A 163 -21.83 -7.10 5.15
CA ARG A 163 -21.03 -6.01 4.57
C ARG A 163 -21.08 -4.76 5.43
N VAL A 164 -22.27 -4.41 5.94
CA VAL A 164 -22.43 -3.27 6.87
C VAL A 164 -21.66 -3.53 8.16
N ALA A 165 -21.80 -4.73 8.74
CA ALA A 165 -21.10 -5.12 9.96
C ALA A 165 -19.57 -5.09 9.81
N VAL A 166 -19.02 -5.61 8.70
CA VAL A 166 -17.57 -5.61 8.43
C VAL A 166 -17.04 -4.18 8.28
N ARG A 167 -17.72 -3.32 7.51
CA ARG A 167 -17.28 -1.94 7.27
C ARG A 167 -17.37 -1.06 8.51
N THR A 168 -18.50 -1.15 9.22
CA THR A 168 -18.69 -0.42 10.47
C THR A 168 -17.72 -0.94 11.54
N GLY A 169 -17.51 -2.25 11.63
CA GLY A 169 -16.53 -2.86 12.52
C GLY A 169 -15.10 -2.40 12.23
N CYS A 170 -14.70 -2.37 10.96
CA CYS A 170 -13.39 -1.87 10.54
C CYS A 170 -13.18 -0.42 10.98
N MET A 171 -14.15 0.47 10.72
CA MET A 171 -14.06 1.87 11.14
C MET A 171 -14.00 2.02 12.67
N ILE A 172 -14.81 1.26 13.41
CA ILE A 172 -14.75 1.24 14.88
C ILE A 172 -13.38 0.79 15.37
N CYS A 173 -12.79 -0.24 14.76
CA CYS A 173 -11.44 -0.69 15.11
C CYS A 173 -10.37 0.38 14.83
N VAL A 174 -10.44 1.07 13.69
CA VAL A 174 -9.53 2.18 13.35
C VAL A 174 -9.64 3.30 14.39
N VAL A 175 -10.85 3.73 14.72
CA VAL A 175 -11.10 4.76 15.75
C VAL A 175 -10.61 4.31 17.11
N PHE A 176 -10.91 3.07 17.52
CA PHE A 176 -10.50 2.51 18.79
C PHE A 176 -8.97 2.47 18.93
N VAL A 177 -8.26 2.02 17.90
CA VAL A 177 -6.79 2.00 17.90
C VAL A 177 -6.22 3.42 17.90
N GLY A 178 -6.83 4.35 17.15
CA GLY A 178 -6.46 5.76 17.17
C GLY A 178 -6.58 6.37 18.57
N GLU A 179 -7.72 6.23 19.23
CA GLU A 179 -7.96 6.76 20.58
C GLU A 179 -7.11 6.05 21.65
N SER A 180 -6.82 4.76 21.48
CA SER A 180 -6.06 3.96 22.46
C SER A 180 -4.56 4.24 22.45
N ILE A 181 -4.01 4.78 21.36
CA ILE A 181 -2.57 5.04 21.21
C ILE A 181 -2.32 6.54 21.36
N PRO A 182 -1.91 7.01 22.56
CA PRO A 182 -1.69 8.44 22.81
C PRO A 182 -0.47 9.01 22.04
N ASN A 183 0.42 8.15 21.53
CA ASN A 183 1.61 8.55 20.80
C ASN A 183 1.64 7.90 19.40
N PHE A 184 1.44 8.73 18.37
CA PHE A 184 1.34 8.32 16.96
C PHE A 184 2.67 7.85 16.35
N GLY A 185 3.82 8.30 16.87
CA GLY A 185 5.15 8.05 16.29
C GLY A 185 5.54 6.57 16.23
N PRO A 186 5.56 5.82 17.35
CA PRO A 186 5.96 4.42 17.35
C PRO A 186 5.09 3.52 16.45
N LEU A 187 3.79 3.84 16.30
CA LEU A 187 2.90 3.10 15.41
C LEU A 187 3.27 3.34 13.94
N LEU A 188 3.54 4.60 13.58
CA LEU A 188 3.96 5.00 12.25
C LEU A 188 5.31 4.37 11.87
N ASP A 189 6.27 4.37 12.81
CA ASP A 189 7.60 3.78 12.59
C ASP A 189 7.53 2.26 12.46
N LEU A 190 6.71 1.60 13.27
CA LEU A 190 6.57 0.14 13.22
C LEU A 190 5.91 -0.31 11.91
N VAL A 191 4.75 0.24 11.56
CA VAL A 191 4.01 -0.14 10.34
C VAL A 191 4.77 0.32 9.10
N GLY A 192 5.28 1.54 9.09
CA GLY A 192 6.01 2.13 7.97
C GLY A 192 7.41 1.55 7.79
N GLY A 193 8.10 1.13 8.85
CA GLY A 193 9.43 0.54 8.74
C GLY A 193 9.40 -0.92 8.31
N SER A 194 8.47 -1.71 8.85
CA SER A 194 8.46 -3.16 8.65
C SER A 194 7.55 -3.62 7.49
N ALA A 195 6.24 -3.38 7.60
CA ALA A 195 5.25 -3.87 6.64
C ALA A 195 5.41 -3.20 5.27
N GLN A 196 5.69 -1.90 5.26
CA GLN A 196 5.91 -1.15 4.02
C GLN A 196 7.21 -1.58 3.33
N THR A 197 8.34 -1.73 4.05
CA THR A 197 9.60 -2.21 3.44
C THR A 197 9.45 -3.63 2.89
N LEU A 198 8.72 -4.50 3.59
CA LEU A 198 8.42 -5.84 3.11
C LEU A 198 7.64 -5.79 1.77
N SER A 199 6.55 -5.03 1.70
CA SER A 199 5.71 -4.90 0.50
C SER A 199 6.38 -4.15 -0.65
N SER A 200 7.15 -3.10 -0.37
CA SER A 200 7.67 -2.20 -1.40
C SER A 200 9.06 -2.59 -1.90
N VAL A 201 9.86 -3.31 -1.10
CA VAL A 201 11.25 -3.63 -1.45
C VAL A 201 11.49 -5.12 -1.60
N ILE A 202 11.19 -5.89 -0.55
CA ILE A 202 11.60 -7.30 -0.47
C ILE A 202 10.75 -8.16 -1.40
N LEU A 203 9.41 -8.06 -1.29
CA LEU A 203 8.49 -8.91 -2.02
C LEU A 203 8.51 -8.70 -3.55
N PRO A 204 8.56 -7.46 -4.09
CA PRO A 204 8.66 -7.25 -5.54
C PRO A 204 9.92 -7.87 -6.15
N ALA A 205 11.07 -7.72 -5.49
CA ALA A 205 12.32 -8.30 -5.94
C ALA A 205 12.27 -9.85 -5.95
N LEU A 206 11.70 -10.44 -4.89
CA LEU A 206 11.50 -11.89 -4.82
C LEU A 206 10.58 -12.39 -5.93
N PHE A 207 9.40 -11.79 -6.09
CA PHE A 207 8.43 -12.24 -7.10
C PHE A 207 8.97 -12.15 -8.51
N TYR A 208 9.68 -11.07 -8.84
CA TYR A 208 10.36 -10.95 -10.12
C TYR A 208 11.37 -12.06 -10.37
N LEU A 209 12.23 -12.34 -9.38
CA LEU A 209 13.24 -13.40 -9.50
C LEU A 209 12.59 -14.78 -9.71
N PHE A 210 11.52 -15.09 -8.97
CA PHE A 210 10.77 -16.34 -9.14
C PHE A 210 10.10 -16.44 -10.52
N LEU A 211 9.48 -15.37 -11.02
CA LEU A 211 8.85 -15.35 -12.34
C LEU A 211 9.87 -15.56 -13.47
N VAL A 212 11.00 -14.85 -13.42
CA VAL A 212 12.07 -14.97 -14.42
C VAL A 212 12.73 -16.35 -14.37
N SER A 213 13.02 -16.86 -13.16
CA SER A 213 13.56 -18.22 -12.99
C SER A 213 12.60 -19.28 -13.55
N GLY A 214 11.30 -19.13 -13.28
CA GLY A 214 10.26 -20.00 -13.82
C GLY A 214 10.22 -19.99 -15.35
N GLN A 215 10.33 -18.82 -15.98
CA GLN A 215 10.37 -18.71 -17.44
C GLN A 215 11.64 -19.34 -18.04
N SER A 216 12.82 -19.05 -17.47
CA SER A 216 14.09 -19.62 -17.95
C SER A 216 14.12 -21.16 -17.86
N MET A 217 13.53 -21.73 -16.79
CA MET A 217 13.39 -23.17 -16.65
C MET A 217 12.44 -23.78 -17.69
N LYS A 218 11.30 -23.13 -17.98
CA LYS A 218 10.36 -23.58 -19.01
C LYS A 218 10.99 -23.55 -20.41
N GLU A 219 11.77 -22.51 -20.72
CA GLU A 219 12.50 -22.39 -21.97
C GLU A 219 13.50 -23.54 -22.15
N LYS A 220 14.29 -23.85 -21.11
CA LYS A 220 15.22 -25.00 -21.11
C LYS A 220 14.52 -26.36 -21.28
N LEU A 221 13.28 -26.47 -20.79
CA LEU A 221 12.46 -27.69 -20.89
C LEU A 221 11.63 -27.77 -22.19
N GLY A 222 11.69 -26.75 -23.07
CA GLY A 222 10.91 -26.70 -24.30
C GLY A 222 9.38 -26.67 -24.09
N ARG A 223 8.90 -26.29 -22.90
CA ARG A 223 7.46 -26.25 -22.57
C ARG A 223 6.88 -24.87 -22.88
N HIS A 224 5.75 -24.84 -23.59
CA HIS A 224 5.07 -23.59 -23.97
C HIS A 224 4.58 -22.81 -22.72
N PRO A 225 4.67 -21.47 -22.69
CA PRO A 225 4.44 -20.62 -21.51
C PRO A 225 3.08 -20.74 -20.80
N SER A 226 2.05 -21.31 -21.46
CA SER A 226 0.68 -21.42 -20.94
C SER A 226 0.44 -22.57 -19.95
N SER A 227 1.39 -23.47 -19.74
CA SER A 227 1.26 -24.53 -18.72
C SER A 227 1.70 -24.00 -17.35
N SER A 228 0.75 -23.84 -16.43
CA SER A 228 0.99 -23.47 -15.03
C SER A 228 1.89 -24.49 -14.33
N PRO A 229 2.94 -24.08 -13.58
CA PRO A 229 3.57 -24.97 -12.62
C PRO A 229 2.68 -24.99 -11.37
N SER A 230 1.85 -26.01 -11.22
CA SER A 230 1.35 -26.37 -9.89
C SER A 230 2.53 -26.88 -9.07
N LEU A 231 2.81 -26.26 -7.93
CA LEU A 231 3.82 -26.68 -6.94
C LEU A 231 3.44 -28.01 -6.23
N SER A 232 2.88 -28.97 -6.98
CA SER A 232 2.37 -30.25 -6.50
C SER A 232 2.94 -31.44 -7.28
N GLU A 233 4.15 -31.30 -7.83
CA GLU A 233 4.97 -32.42 -8.30
C GLU A 233 6.38 -32.31 -7.73
#